data_AF-A0A654EU31-F1
#
_entry.id   AF-A0A654EU31-F1
#
_cell.length_a   1.000
_cell.length_b   1.000
_cell.length_c   1.000
_cell.angle_alpha   90.00
_cell.angle_beta   90.00
_cell.angle_gamma   90.00
#
_symmetry.space_group_name_H-M   'P 1'
#
loop_
_entity.id
_entity.type
_entity.pdbx_description
1 polymer ?
#
loop_
_entity_poly.entity_id
_entity_poly.type
_entity_poly.pdbx_seq_one_letter_code
_entity_poly.pdbx_strand_id
1 'polypeptide(L)'
;MFAPTKTHRLWHRRVNVNLKRHAIVSTIAETSVPRAVLKKNLNVMLKLNPYAKTARRMSLLAEADRVKSKKENLERKRKPISNGLLRLDEFRIFDLACVSDIILLNLIVYCRKRHRRSNQQEKHAIELIKNKQVRAILGPWTSMQAHFLIEIGQKSRVPVDSYSATSPSLTSLRIPYFFRATYEDSSQLHAIKAIIKLSVIPLNATDQEISVELLKMMNMPTRVFIVHMSSSLASRVFIKAKELGLMKPGYV
;
A
#
# COMPACT_ATOMS: atom_id res chain seq x y z
N MET A 1 9.49 -41.34 37.40
CA MET A 1 8.44 -41.53 36.39
C MET A 1 7.82 -40.16 36.10
N PHE A 2 8.17 -39.54 34.97
CA PHE A 2 7.41 -38.56 34.17
C PHE A 2 8.37 -37.96 33.14
N ALA A 3 8.52 -38.67 32.01
CA ALA A 3 9.10 -38.13 30.79
C ALA A 3 8.00 -37.35 30.06
N PRO A 4 8.24 -36.12 29.57
CA PRO A 4 7.27 -35.45 28.73
C PRO A 4 7.31 -36.07 27.32
N THR A 5 6.36 -36.96 27.07
CA THR A 5 5.99 -37.45 25.75
C THR A 5 5.21 -36.36 25.00
N LYS A 6 5.82 -35.74 23.99
CA LYS A 6 5.21 -35.48 22.66
C LYS A 6 6.16 -34.66 21.77
N THR A 7 6.79 -35.39 20.86
CA THR A 7 7.15 -35.06 19.48
C THR A 7 6.44 -33.83 18.91
N HIS A 8 7.22 -32.81 18.57
CA HIS A 8 6.78 -31.66 17.77
C HIS A 8 6.15 -32.15 16.46
N ARG A 9 4.92 -31.69 16.18
CA ARG A 9 4.19 -31.99 14.94
C ARG A 9 5.03 -31.58 13.72
N LEU A 10 5.31 -32.54 12.86
CA LEU A 10 5.86 -32.35 11.51
C LEU A 10 4.99 -31.35 10.75
N TRP A 11 5.59 -30.22 10.36
CA TRP A 11 4.94 -29.23 9.49
C TRP A 11 4.82 -29.78 8.07
N HIS A 12 3.74 -30.52 7.79
CA HIS A 12 3.33 -30.88 6.43
C HIS A 12 2.49 -29.78 5.75
N ARG A 13 2.90 -28.51 5.92
CA ARG A 13 2.44 -27.40 5.08
C ARG A 13 3.68 -26.72 4.51
N ARG A 14 3.68 -26.44 3.20
CA ARG A 14 4.71 -25.61 2.55
C ARG A 14 4.61 -24.18 3.11
N VAL A 15 5.28 -23.94 4.23
CA VAL A 15 5.51 -22.60 4.76
C VAL A 15 6.73 -22.01 4.05
N ASN A 16 6.66 -20.73 3.71
CA ASN A 16 7.76 -20.01 3.10
C ASN A 16 9.05 -20.20 3.94
N VAL A 17 10.14 -20.62 3.28
CA VAL A 17 11.42 -20.96 3.91
C VAL A 17 11.97 -19.79 4.73
N ASN A 18 11.71 -18.54 4.32
CA ASN A 18 12.13 -17.34 5.05
C ASN A 18 11.38 -17.16 6.39
N LEU A 19 10.10 -17.53 6.46
CA LEU A 19 9.32 -17.46 7.70
C LEU A 19 9.80 -18.50 8.72
N LYS A 20 10.13 -19.71 8.27
CA LYS A 20 10.74 -20.73 9.14
C LYS A 20 12.09 -20.27 9.70
N ARG A 21 12.94 -19.66 8.86
CA ARG A 21 14.24 -19.12 9.30
C ARG A 21 14.09 -18.02 10.34
N HIS A 22 13.14 -17.08 10.14
CA HIS A 22 12.90 -16.02 11.11
C HIS A 22 12.43 -16.56 12.47
N ALA A 23 11.52 -17.53 12.49
CA ALA A 23 11.03 -18.15 13.73
C ALA A 23 12.11 -18.93 14.49
N ILE A 24 13.03 -19.58 13.78
CA ILE A 24 14.16 -20.29 14.40
C ILE A 24 15.18 -19.30 14.97
N VAL A 25 15.44 -18.17 14.29
CA VAL A 25 16.37 -17.16 14.78
C VAL A 25 15.84 -16.44 16.02
N SER A 26 14.54 -16.13 16.07
CA SER A 26 13.94 -15.49 17.26
C SER A 26 13.97 -16.41 18.47
N THR A 27 13.67 -17.70 18.29
CA THR A 27 13.72 -18.69 19.38
C THR A 27 15.14 -18.94 19.89
N ILE A 28 16.15 -18.95 19.01
CA ILE A 28 17.55 -19.07 19.44
C ILE A 28 18.05 -17.79 20.12
N ALA A 29 17.57 -16.61 19.71
CA ALA A 29 17.91 -15.34 20.35
C ALA A 29 17.32 -15.20 21.77
N GLU A 30 16.19 -15.85 22.04
CA GLU A 30 15.57 -15.92 23.37
C GLU A 30 16.30 -16.91 24.30
N THR A 31 16.95 -17.94 23.76
CA THR A 31 17.78 -18.85 24.56
C THR A 31 19.14 -18.22 24.86
N SER A 32 19.52 -18.12 26.13
CA SER A 32 20.82 -17.62 26.62
C SER A 32 22.00 -18.56 26.31
N VAL A 33 21.98 -19.24 25.16
CA VAL A 33 23.08 -20.12 24.74
C VAL A 33 24.25 -19.24 24.34
N PRO A 34 25.41 -19.33 25.02
CA PRO A 34 26.56 -18.53 24.65
C PRO A 34 26.97 -18.82 23.21
N ARG A 35 27.14 -17.76 22.43
CA ARG A 35 27.52 -17.82 21.02
C ARG A 35 28.87 -18.54 20.92
N ALA A 36 28.89 -19.75 20.38
CA ALA A 36 30.11 -20.50 20.16
C ALA A 36 31.10 -19.61 19.38
N VAL A 37 32.29 -19.39 19.96
CA VAL A 37 33.34 -18.56 19.37
C VAL A 37 33.72 -19.18 18.02
N LEU A 38 33.21 -18.57 16.94
CA LEU A 38 33.50 -18.99 15.58
C LEU A 38 35.02 -18.95 15.39
N LYS A 39 35.58 -20.11 15.06
CA LYS A 39 37.02 -20.31 14.85
C LYS A 39 37.53 -19.21 13.91
N LYS A 40 38.40 -18.33 14.43
CA LYS A 40 38.93 -17.14 13.74
C LYS A 40 39.80 -17.45 12.51
N ASN A 41 40.02 -18.73 12.20
CA ASN A 41 40.82 -19.19 11.07
C ASN A 41 39.93 -19.42 9.83
N LEU A 42 39.97 -18.47 8.89
CA LEU A 42 39.24 -18.50 7.62
C LEU A 42 39.44 -19.82 6.85
N ASN A 43 40.66 -20.36 6.86
CA ASN A 43 40.96 -21.63 6.19
C ASN A 43 40.24 -22.83 6.82
N VAL A 44 40.11 -22.86 8.15
CA VAL A 44 39.39 -23.93 8.86
C VAL A 44 37.88 -23.81 8.59
N MET A 45 37.35 -22.59 8.55
CA MET A 45 35.94 -22.34 8.21
C MET A 45 35.60 -22.76 6.77
N LEU A 46 36.45 -22.41 5.80
CA LEU A 46 36.25 -22.79 4.39
C LEU A 46 36.42 -24.30 4.16
N LYS A 47 37.26 -24.97 4.96
CA LYS A 47 37.41 -26.44 4.93
C LYS A 47 36.20 -27.16 5.51
N LEU A 48 35.60 -26.61 6.58
CA LEU A 48 34.40 -27.17 7.22
C LEU A 48 33.09 -26.84 6.48
N ASN A 49 33.04 -25.72 5.75
CA ASN A 49 31.88 -25.33 4.94
C ASN A 49 32.33 -24.85 3.55
N PRO A 50 32.55 -25.78 2.59
CA PRO A 50 33.00 -25.44 1.25
C PRO A 50 32.02 -24.53 0.50
N TYR A 51 30.72 -24.61 0.80
CA TYR A 51 29.69 -23.73 0.23
C TYR A 51 29.86 -22.25 0.61
N ALA A 52 30.50 -21.94 1.74
CA ALA A 52 30.78 -20.57 2.15
C ALA A 52 31.71 -19.84 1.15
N LYS A 53 32.63 -20.57 0.49
CA LYS A 53 33.52 -20.02 -0.54
C LYS A 53 32.73 -19.63 -1.79
N THR A 54 31.84 -20.51 -2.22
CA THR A 54 30.98 -20.30 -3.40
C THR A 54 29.99 -19.17 -3.16
N ALA A 55 29.37 -19.13 -1.99
CA ALA A 55 28.44 -18.06 -1.62
C ALA A 55 29.12 -16.68 -1.63
N ARG A 56 30.35 -16.56 -1.10
CA ARG A 56 31.13 -15.32 -1.17
C ARG A 56 31.53 -14.95 -2.61
N ARG A 57 31.86 -15.94 -3.44
CA ARG A 57 32.18 -15.68 -4.86
C ARG A 57 30.98 -15.13 -5.61
N MET A 58 29.79 -15.71 -5.39
CA MET A 58 28.56 -15.23 -6.01
C MET A 58 28.15 -13.85 -5.51
N SER A 59 28.36 -13.54 -4.22
CA SER A 59 28.10 -12.18 -3.71
C SER A 59 29.02 -11.14 -4.34
N LEU A 60 30.32 -11.46 -4.52
CA LEU A 60 31.28 -10.57 -5.15
C LEU A 60 30.98 -10.34 -6.64
N LEU A 61 30.58 -11.40 -7.36
CA LEU A 61 30.14 -11.28 -8.76
C LEU A 61 28.90 -10.39 -8.88
N ALA A 62 27.89 -10.60 -8.02
CA ALA A 62 26.69 -9.77 -8.02
C ALA A 62 26.97 -8.30 -7.64
N GLU A 63 27.93 -8.04 -6.74
CA GLU A 63 28.39 -6.69 -6.41
C GLU A 63 29.05 -6.03 -7.64
N ALA A 64 29.93 -6.77 -8.32
CA ALA A 64 30.60 -6.30 -9.53
C ALA A 64 29.60 -5.99 -10.67
N ASP A 65 28.61 -6.85 -10.89
CA ASP A 65 27.54 -6.64 -11.87
C ASP A 65 26.67 -5.42 -11.53
N ARG A 66 26.40 -5.19 -10.25
CA ARG A 66 25.68 -3.99 -9.77
C ARG A 66 26.48 -2.72 -9.99
N VAL A 67 27.79 -2.76 -9.76
CA VAL A 67 28.67 -1.59 -10.02
C VAL A 67 28.77 -1.33 -11.52
N LYS A 68 28.93 -2.38 -12.33
CA LYS A 68 28.97 -2.29 -13.80
C LYS A 68 27.68 -1.68 -14.37
N SER A 69 26.52 -2.22 -13.99
CA SER A 69 25.21 -1.70 -14.43
C SER A 69 24.93 -0.28 -13.95
N LYS A 70 25.39 0.10 -12.74
CA LYS A 70 25.34 1.50 -12.27
C LYS A 70 26.23 2.43 -13.10
N LYS A 71 27.44 1.99 -13.46
CA LYS A 71 28.37 2.76 -14.29
C LYS A 71 27.81 2.95 -15.71
N GLU A 72 27.28 1.89 -16.33
CA GLU A 72 26.59 1.96 -17.62
C GLU A 72 25.37 2.90 -17.59
N ASN A 73 24.60 2.87 -16.51
CA ASN A 73 23.48 3.80 -16.30
C ASN A 73 23.93 5.25 -16.17
N LEU A 74 25.04 5.51 -15.48
CA LEU A 74 25.62 6.85 -15.36
C LEU A 74 26.17 7.33 -16.71
N GLU A 75 26.81 6.47 -17.49
CA GLU A 75 27.32 6.78 -18.83
C GLU A 75 26.18 7.05 -19.82
N ARG A 76 25.08 6.27 -19.78
CA ARG A 76 23.86 6.56 -20.55
C ARG A 76 23.27 7.93 -20.27
N LYS A 77 23.33 8.38 -19.00
CA LYS A 77 22.86 9.71 -18.59
C LYS A 77 23.81 10.84 -18.97
N ARG A 78 25.11 10.55 -19.17
CA ARG A 78 26.14 11.52 -19.53
C ARG A 78 26.25 11.76 -21.04
N LYS A 79 25.66 10.91 -21.88
CA LYS A 79 25.58 11.18 -23.33
C LYS A 79 24.65 12.39 -23.57
N PRO A 80 25.12 13.48 -24.20
CA PRO A 80 24.25 14.59 -24.54
C PRO A 80 23.20 14.12 -25.52
N ILE A 81 21.95 14.54 -25.31
CA ILE A 81 20.84 14.27 -26.22
C ILE A 81 21.09 15.14 -27.46
N SER A 82 21.65 14.56 -28.51
CA SER A 82 21.64 15.18 -29.83
C SER A 82 20.21 15.16 -30.35
N ASN A 83 19.65 16.34 -30.64
CA ASN A 83 18.34 16.49 -31.27
C ASN A 83 18.35 15.77 -32.62
N GLY A 84 17.69 14.63 -32.69
CA GLY A 84 17.63 13.84 -33.91
C GLY A 84 16.99 12.49 -33.65
N LEU A 85 15.69 12.42 -33.94
CA LEU A 85 15.00 11.26 -34.50
C LEU A 85 15.54 9.88 -34.06
N LEU A 86 15.04 9.34 -32.94
CA LEU A 86 15.32 7.95 -32.57
C LEU A 86 14.09 7.06 -32.75
N ARG A 87 14.19 6.35 -33.88
CA ARG A 87 13.55 5.07 -34.17
C ARG A 87 14.17 3.98 -33.27
N LEU A 88 13.34 2.95 -33.04
CA LEU A 88 13.68 1.57 -32.67
C LEU A 88 14.06 1.27 -31.21
N ASP A 89 13.23 0.39 -30.67
CA ASP A 89 13.59 -0.89 -30.07
C ASP A 89 14.25 -0.93 -28.69
N GLU A 90 13.77 -1.93 -27.94
CA GLU A 90 14.30 -2.50 -26.71
C GLU A 90 14.16 -1.68 -25.42
N PHE A 91 12.97 -1.72 -24.83
CA PHE A 91 12.87 -1.87 -23.37
C PHE A 91 11.88 -2.95 -22.98
N ARG A 92 12.45 -4.06 -22.49
CA ARG A 92 11.77 -5.28 -22.03
C ARG A 92 10.76 -5.00 -20.93
N ILE A 93 9.55 -5.46 -21.20
CA ILE A 93 8.38 -5.58 -20.33
C ILE A 93 8.64 -6.69 -19.31
N PHE A 94 8.30 -6.45 -18.04
CA PHE A 94 8.17 -7.50 -17.04
C PHE A 94 6.83 -8.23 -17.27
N ASP A 95 6.91 -9.55 -17.31
CA ASP A 95 5.90 -10.50 -17.77
C ASP A 95 4.51 -10.36 -17.12
N LEU A 96 3.50 -10.33 -17.97
CA LEU A 96 2.17 -10.92 -17.76
C LEU A 96 1.77 -11.54 -19.10
N ALA A 97 2.01 -12.84 -19.23
CA ALA A 97 1.57 -13.65 -20.37
C ALA A 97 0.18 -14.24 -20.12
N CYS A 98 -0.52 -14.56 -21.22
CA CYS A 98 -1.88 -15.13 -21.36
C CYS A 98 -3.01 -14.09 -21.15
N VAL A 99 -3.87 -13.78 -22.13
CA VAL A 99 -4.57 -14.66 -23.09
C VAL A 99 -4.71 -13.97 -24.47
N SER A 100 -4.71 -14.81 -25.50
CA SER A 100 -4.73 -14.53 -26.93
C SER A 100 -5.97 -13.78 -27.46
N ASP A 101 -5.70 -13.01 -28.52
CA ASP A 101 -6.58 -12.44 -29.55
C ASP A 101 -7.69 -11.47 -29.08
N ILE A 102 -7.52 -10.17 -29.35
CA ILE A 102 -8.55 -9.20 -29.79
C ILE A 102 -7.89 -7.81 -29.96
N ILE A 103 -7.79 -7.37 -31.23
CA ILE A 103 -7.67 -5.99 -31.74
C ILE A 103 -6.46 -5.15 -31.29
N LEU A 104 -5.63 -4.76 -32.28
CA LEU A 104 -4.62 -3.70 -32.19
C LEU A 104 -5.22 -2.37 -31.67
N LEU A 105 -5.31 -2.19 -30.35
CA LEU A 105 -5.27 -0.87 -29.76
C LEU A 105 -3.81 -0.61 -29.35
N ASN A 106 -3.15 0.31 -30.05
CA ASN A 106 -1.89 0.90 -29.58
C ASN A 106 -2.15 1.65 -28.27
N LEU A 107 -2.10 0.95 -27.14
CA LEU A 107 -2.26 1.51 -25.81
C LEU A 107 -0.91 2.09 -25.35
N ILE A 108 -0.74 3.40 -25.52
CA ILE A 108 0.42 4.11 -24.97
C ILE A 108 0.10 4.51 -23.53
N VAL A 109 0.69 3.81 -22.56
CA VAL A 109 0.50 4.09 -21.13
C VAL A 109 1.46 5.18 -20.67
N TYR A 110 0.92 6.34 -20.27
CA TYR A 110 1.71 7.41 -19.66
C TYR A 110 1.72 7.27 -18.13
N CYS A 111 2.77 6.65 -17.58
CA CYS A 111 2.92 6.47 -16.14
C CYS A 111 3.72 7.63 -15.52
N ARG A 112 3.16 8.31 -14.50
CA ARG A 112 3.85 9.38 -13.76
C ARG A 112 4.08 9.00 -12.31
N LYS A 113 5.26 9.36 -11.79
CA LYS A 113 5.59 9.23 -10.37
C LYS A 113 4.69 10.12 -9.52
N ARG A 114 4.30 9.58 -8.35
CA ARG A 114 3.48 10.22 -7.33
C ARG A 114 4.09 11.56 -6.90
N HIS A 115 3.35 12.65 -7.08
CA HIS A 115 3.64 13.93 -6.46
C HIS A 115 2.67 14.14 -5.29
N ARG A 116 3.17 14.60 -4.13
CA ARG A 116 2.33 14.89 -2.95
C ARG A 116 1.42 16.13 -3.13
N ARG A 117 1.67 16.98 -4.12
CA ARG A 117 0.88 18.20 -4.38
C ARG A 117 -0.18 17.91 -5.44
N SER A 118 -1.46 18.05 -5.08
CA SER A 118 -2.64 17.87 -5.94
C SER A 118 -2.57 18.73 -7.21
N ASN A 119 -2.25 20.01 -7.06
CA ASN A 119 -2.34 21.00 -8.13
C ASN A 119 -1.42 20.71 -9.33
N GLN A 120 -0.31 20.01 -9.11
CA GLN A 120 0.62 19.70 -10.19
C GLN A 120 0.10 18.56 -11.09
N GLN A 121 -0.68 17.64 -10.53
CA GLN A 121 -1.27 16.53 -11.29
C GLN A 121 -2.40 17.03 -12.18
N GLU A 122 -3.14 18.03 -11.71
CA GLU A 122 -4.22 18.70 -12.42
C GLU A 122 -3.74 19.39 -13.70
N LYS A 123 -2.68 20.21 -13.58
CA LYS A 123 -2.07 20.90 -14.73
C LYS A 123 -1.61 19.91 -15.81
N HIS A 124 -1.02 18.80 -15.39
CA HIS A 124 -0.55 17.78 -16.32
C HIS A 124 -1.70 17.00 -16.97
N ALA A 125 -2.79 16.73 -16.26
CA ALA A 125 -3.95 16.06 -16.86
C ALA A 125 -4.53 16.90 -18.01
N ILE A 126 -4.63 18.22 -17.82
CA ILE A 126 -5.07 19.17 -18.85
C ILE A 126 -4.10 19.16 -20.05
N GLU A 127 -2.80 19.20 -19.79
CA GLU A 127 -1.76 19.15 -20.82
C GLU A 127 -1.85 17.87 -21.67
N LEU A 128 -2.05 16.71 -21.02
CA LEU A 128 -2.14 15.43 -21.70
C LEU A 128 -3.38 15.35 -22.60
N ILE A 129 -4.53 15.81 -22.12
CA ILE A 129 -5.77 15.79 -22.90
C ILE A 129 -5.66 16.71 -24.12
N LYS A 130 -5.10 17.92 -23.95
CA LYS A 130 -4.97 18.90 -25.03
C LYS A 130 -3.92 18.52 -26.08
N ASN A 131 -2.75 18.05 -25.64
CA ASN A 131 -1.59 17.91 -26.51
C ASN A 131 -1.40 16.49 -27.04
N LYS A 132 -1.86 15.47 -26.32
CA LYS A 132 -1.56 14.05 -26.62
C LYS A 132 -2.78 13.19 -26.96
N GLN A 133 -3.98 13.77 -27.09
CA GLN A 133 -5.22 13.07 -27.43
C GLN A 133 -5.41 11.76 -26.63
N VAL A 134 -5.54 11.90 -25.31
CA VAL A 134 -5.72 10.75 -24.41
C VAL A 134 -7.09 10.11 -24.63
N ARG A 135 -7.13 8.77 -24.72
CA ARG A 135 -8.39 8.01 -24.85
C ARG A 135 -9.03 7.60 -23.53
N ALA A 136 -8.24 7.47 -22.46
CA ALA A 136 -8.73 7.14 -21.11
C ALA A 136 -7.72 7.60 -20.04
N ILE A 137 -8.22 7.96 -18.87
CA ILE A 137 -7.41 8.34 -17.71
C ILE A 137 -7.57 7.28 -16.64
N LEU A 138 -6.46 6.65 -16.23
CA LEU A 138 -6.45 5.61 -15.22
C LEU A 138 -5.78 6.08 -13.93
N GLY A 139 -6.37 5.71 -12.81
CA GLY A 139 -5.71 5.74 -11.51
C GLY A 139 -5.64 7.08 -10.75
N PRO A 140 -6.67 7.95 -10.77
CA PRO A 140 -6.80 8.91 -9.67
C PRO A 140 -6.75 8.15 -8.35
N TRP A 141 -5.72 8.42 -7.54
CA TRP A 141 -5.50 7.62 -6.33
C TRP A 141 -6.40 8.10 -5.19
N THR A 142 -6.56 9.42 -5.06
CA THR A 142 -7.39 10.03 -4.03
C THR A 142 -8.76 10.40 -4.60
N SER A 143 -9.78 10.36 -3.77
CA SER A 143 -11.12 10.82 -4.17
C SER A 143 -11.15 12.28 -4.59
N MET A 144 -10.27 13.12 -4.03
CA MET A 144 -10.13 14.52 -4.44
C MET A 144 -9.58 14.67 -5.87
N GLN A 145 -8.56 13.87 -6.24
CA GLN A 145 -8.06 13.83 -7.62
C GLN A 145 -9.12 13.30 -8.59
N ALA A 146 -9.83 12.24 -8.17
CA ALA A 146 -10.90 11.66 -8.97
C ALA A 146 -11.97 12.71 -9.28
N HIS A 147 -12.44 13.44 -8.26
CA HIS A 147 -13.46 14.47 -8.41
C HIS A 147 -13.09 15.52 -9.46
N PHE A 148 -11.85 16.00 -9.45
CA PHE A 148 -11.37 16.97 -10.42
C PHE A 148 -11.24 16.37 -11.84
N LEU A 149 -10.65 15.17 -11.95
CA LEU A 149 -10.45 14.52 -13.24
C LEU A 149 -11.77 14.12 -13.90
N ILE A 150 -12.78 13.79 -13.11
CA ILE A 150 -14.14 13.54 -13.59
C ILE A 150 -14.69 14.76 -14.33
N GLU A 151 -14.58 15.96 -13.74
CA GLU A 151 -15.11 17.18 -14.37
C GLU A 151 -14.45 17.45 -15.73
N ILE A 152 -13.13 17.24 -15.80
CA ILE A 152 -12.38 17.37 -17.04
C ILE A 152 -12.74 16.26 -18.03
N GLY A 153 -12.84 15.02 -17.56
CA GLY A 153 -13.21 13.84 -18.36
C GLY A 153 -14.60 14.00 -18.99
N GLN A 154 -15.56 14.54 -18.24
CA GLN A 154 -16.90 14.87 -18.76
C GLN A 154 -16.84 15.92 -19.87
N LYS A 155 -16.08 17.02 -19.66
CA LYS A 155 -15.92 18.09 -20.66
C LYS A 155 -15.21 17.62 -21.93
N SER A 156 -14.22 16.74 -21.78
CA SER A 156 -13.40 16.22 -22.88
C SER A 156 -13.90 14.90 -23.47
N ARG A 157 -14.97 14.31 -22.92
CA ARG A 157 -15.47 12.96 -23.24
C ARG A 157 -14.40 11.87 -23.12
N VAL A 158 -13.50 12.01 -22.16
CA VAL A 158 -12.45 11.03 -21.85
C VAL A 158 -12.87 10.24 -20.61
N PRO A 159 -13.05 8.90 -20.70
CA PRO A 159 -13.37 8.07 -19.56
C PRO A 159 -12.24 8.07 -18.52
N VAL A 160 -12.63 8.21 -17.27
CA VAL A 160 -11.76 8.17 -16.09
C VAL A 160 -12.08 6.92 -15.29
N ASP A 161 -11.09 6.09 -15.00
CA ASP A 161 -11.25 4.90 -14.16
C ASP A 161 -10.39 5.00 -12.91
N SER A 162 -11.01 4.84 -11.74
CA SER A 162 -10.33 4.83 -10.44
C SER A 162 -10.47 3.49 -9.71
N TYR A 163 -9.33 2.98 -9.25
CA TYR A 163 -9.22 1.75 -8.47
C TYR A 163 -8.94 1.98 -6.98
N SER A 164 -9.02 3.23 -6.49
CA SER A 164 -8.74 3.52 -5.07
C SER A 164 -9.55 4.68 -4.48
N ALA A 165 -10.40 5.35 -5.27
CA ALA A 165 -11.23 6.44 -4.78
C ALA A 165 -12.47 5.90 -4.05
N THR A 166 -12.47 5.88 -2.72
CA THR A 166 -13.55 5.27 -1.92
C THR A 166 -14.71 6.22 -1.58
N SER A 167 -14.54 7.53 -1.80
CA SER A 167 -15.53 8.55 -1.41
C SER A 167 -16.93 8.30 -1.99
N PRO A 168 -17.98 8.37 -1.16
CA PRO A 168 -19.37 8.16 -1.57
C PRO A 168 -19.93 9.29 -2.46
N SER A 169 -19.37 10.49 -2.38
CA SER A 169 -19.77 11.62 -3.22
C SER A 169 -19.55 11.39 -4.72
N LEU A 170 -18.68 10.45 -5.10
CA LEU A 170 -18.39 10.11 -6.49
C LEU A 170 -19.50 9.25 -7.13
N THR A 171 -20.39 8.69 -6.32
CA THR A 171 -21.49 7.82 -6.76
C THR A 171 -22.77 8.59 -7.05
N SER A 172 -22.81 9.87 -6.65
CA SER A 172 -24.08 10.56 -6.38
C SER A 172 -24.94 10.88 -7.62
N LEU A 173 -24.42 10.87 -8.84
CA LEU A 173 -25.24 11.04 -10.05
C LEU A 173 -24.49 10.48 -11.26
N ARG A 174 -24.94 9.33 -11.80
CA ARG A 174 -24.58 8.76 -13.12
C ARG A 174 -23.55 9.60 -13.88
N ILE A 175 -22.27 9.37 -13.59
CA ILE A 175 -21.17 10.10 -14.21
C ILE A 175 -20.78 9.32 -15.48
N PRO A 176 -21.20 9.74 -16.69
CA PRO A 176 -21.16 8.89 -17.89
C PRO A 176 -19.74 8.54 -18.38
N TYR A 177 -18.73 9.21 -17.84
CA TYR A 177 -17.31 9.01 -18.16
C TYR A 177 -16.48 8.68 -16.92
N PHE A 178 -17.09 8.17 -15.85
CA PHE A 178 -16.37 7.72 -14.68
C PHE A 178 -16.72 6.30 -14.30
N PHE A 179 -15.69 5.48 -14.21
CA PHE A 179 -15.76 4.11 -13.74
C PHE A 179 -14.98 4.00 -12.44
N ARG A 180 -15.52 3.20 -11.52
CA ARG A 180 -14.88 2.91 -10.25
C ARG A 180 -14.78 1.41 -10.08
N ALA A 181 -13.57 0.92 -9.86
CA ALA A 181 -13.31 -0.49 -9.56
C ALA A 181 -13.36 -0.81 -8.05
N THR A 182 -13.40 0.20 -7.17
CA THR A 182 -13.48 0.01 -5.71
C THR A 182 -14.87 0.14 -5.12
N TYR A 183 -15.06 -0.56 -3.99
CA TYR A 183 -16.21 -0.38 -3.13
C TYR A 183 -16.24 1.01 -2.50
N GLU A 184 -17.45 1.43 -2.15
CA GLU A 184 -17.70 2.68 -1.46
C GLU A 184 -17.54 2.54 0.05
N ASP A 185 -17.08 3.61 0.70
CA ASP A 185 -17.08 3.69 2.17
C ASP A 185 -18.50 3.59 2.75
N SER A 186 -19.52 4.11 2.05
CA SER A 186 -20.93 4.03 2.50
C SER A 186 -21.48 2.61 2.53
N SER A 187 -20.99 1.71 1.66
CA SER A 187 -21.43 0.31 1.62
C SER A 187 -20.99 -0.44 2.88
N GLN A 188 -19.78 -0.13 3.39
CA GLN A 188 -19.31 -0.65 4.67
C GLN A 188 -20.15 -0.11 5.84
N LEU A 189 -20.47 1.18 5.82
CA LEU A 189 -21.31 1.80 6.84
C LEU A 189 -22.71 1.19 6.89
N HIS A 190 -23.31 0.88 5.74
CA HIS A 190 -24.64 0.28 5.68
C HIS A 190 -24.66 -1.11 6.34
N ALA A 191 -23.63 -1.92 6.09
CA ALA A 191 -23.47 -3.23 6.73
C ALA A 191 -23.27 -3.11 8.26
N ILE A 192 -22.44 -2.15 8.71
CA ILE A 192 -22.21 -1.91 10.14
C ILE A 192 -23.48 -1.38 10.83
N LYS A 193 -24.22 -0.48 10.17
CA LYS A 193 -25.46 0.12 10.68
C LYS A 193 -26.56 -0.92 10.91
N ALA A 194 -26.58 -2.00 10.14
CA ALA A 194 -27.54 -3.09 10.34
C ALA A 194 -27.30 -3.87 11.65
N ILE A 195 -26.07 -3.84 12.18
CA ILE A 195 -25.65 -4.64 13.33
C ILE A 195 -25.55 -3.79 14.61
N ILE A 196 -25.08 -2.54 14.49
CA ILE A 196 -24.72 -1.69 15.64
C ILE A 196 -25.56 -0.40 15.64
N LYS A 197 -25.95 0.06 16.83
CA LYS A 197 -26.59 1.37 17.00
C LYS A 197 -25.59 2.49 16.71
N LEU A 198 -25.88 3.30 15.69
CA LEU A 198 -25.02 4.39 15.23
C LEU A 198 -25.34 5.70 15.98
N SER A 199 -24.33 6.34 16.56
CA SER A 199 -24.36 7.75 16.98
C SER A 199 -23.61 8.60 15.95
N VAL A 200 -24.14 9.77 15.62
CA VAL A 200 -23.58 10.65 14.58
C VAL A 200 -23.12 11.95 15.23
N ILE A 201 -21.81 12.22 15.15
CA ILE A 201 -21.21 13.49 15.59
C ILE A 201 -20.86 14.30 14.33
N PRO A 202 -21.34 15.55 14.20
CA PRO A 202 -21.05 16.37 13.04
C PRO A 202 -19.56 16.75 12.98
N LEU A 203 -19.03 16.96 11.77
CA LEU A 203 -17.62 17.33 11.55
C LEU A 203 -17.23 18.64 12.25
N ASN A 204 -18.18 19.58 12.36
CA ASN A 204 -17.99 20.88 12.99
C ASN A 204 -18.47 20.90 14.46
N ALA A 205 -18.68 19.73 15.08
CA ALA A 205 -19.19 19.66 16.44
C ALA A 205 -18.32 20.47 17.42
N THR A 206 -18.97 21.20 18.32
CA THR A 206 -18.28 21.85 19.45
C THR A 206 -17.89 20.82 20.52
N ASP A 207 -16.94 21.14 21.40
CA ASP A 207 -16.54 20.22 22.47
C ASP A 207 -17.69 19.90 23.44
N GLN A 208 -18.63 20.83 23.60
CA GLN A 208 -19.84 20.62 24.40
C GLN A 208 -20.77 19.60 23.75
N GLU A 209 -21.03 19.73 22.44
CA GLU A 209 -21.86 18.78 21.69
C GLU A 209 -21.25 17.37 21.71
N ILE A 210 -19.93 17.27 21.55
CA ILE A 210 -19.21 15.99 21.65
C ILE A 210 -19.42 15.38 23.04
N SER A 211 -19.28 16.17 24.09
CA SER A 211 -19.43 15.68 25.47
C SER A 211 -20.86 15.21 25.77
N VAL A 212 -21.86 15.94 25.28
CA VAL A 212 -23.28 15.55 25.41
C VAL A 212 -23.55 14.21 24.72
N GLU A 213 -23.01 14.01 23.51
CA GLU A 213 -23.21 12.75 22.80
C GLU A 213 -22.48 11.57 23.47
N LEU A 214 -21.26 11.81 23.97
CA LEU A 214 -20.51 10.81 24.74
C LEU A 214 -21.21 10.43 26.06
N LEU A 215 -21.87 11.37 26.74
CA LEU A 215 -22.66 11.08 27.93
C LEU A 215 -23.88 10.19 27.62
N LYS A 216 -24.54 10.40 26.48
CA LYS A 216 -25.60 9.49 26.03
C LYS A 216 -25.04 8.08 25.81
N MET A 217 -23.86 7.98 25.20
CA MET A 217 -23.19 6.69 24.98
C MET A 217 -22.76 6.01 26.29
N MET A 218 -22.36 6.78 27.31
CA MET A 218 -22.00 6.27 28.63
C MET A 218 -23.19 5.55 29.30
N ASN A 219 -24.39 6.10 29.16
CA ASN A 219 -25.60 5.55 29.76
C ASN A 219 -26.18 4.35 28.99
N MET A 220 -25.63 4.02 27.82
CA MET A 220 -26.04 2.84 27.05
C MET A 220 -25.46 1.55 27.67
N PRO A 221 -26.11 0.40 27.50
CA PRO A 221 -25.57 -0.89 27.97
C PRO A 221 -24.34 -1.34 27.16
N THR A 222 -24.14 -0.80 25.96
CA THR A 222 -23.01 -1.12 25.08
C THR A 222 -21.72 -0.50 25.61
N ARG A 223 -20.67 -1.31 25.67
CA ARG A 223 -19.32 -0.89 26.10
C ARG A 223 -18.26 -1.00 25.02
N VAL A 224 -18.63 -1.52 23.85
CA VAL A 224 -17.77 -1.61 22.67
C VAL A 224 -18.14 -0.49 21.71
N PHE A 225 -17.17 0.36 21.35
CA PHE A 225 -17.39 1.49 20.46
C PHE A 225 -16.45 1.43 19.25
N ILE A 226 -17.05 1.38 18.05
CA ILE A 226 -16.30 1.50 16.80
C ILE A 226 -16.36 2.94 16.33
N VAL A 227 -15.18 3.55 16.17
CA VAL A 227 -15.06 4.96 15.79
C VAL A 227 -14.63 5.08 14.34
N HIS A 228 -15.48 5.68 13.51
CA HIS A 228 -15.15 6.03 12.13
C HIS A 228 -15.26 7.55 11.92
N MET A 229 -14.12 8.24 11.94
CA MET A 229 -14.06 9.69 11.80
C MET A 229 -12.68 10.17 11.35
N SER A 230 -12.58 11.45 10.98
CA SER A 230 -11.30 12.06 10.62
C SER A 230 -10.37 12.14 11.84
N SER A 231 -9.05 12.11 11.59
CA SER A 231 -8.06 12.17 12.67
C SER A 231 -8.17 13.42 13.55
N SER A 232 -8.63 14.55 13.00
CA SER A 232 -8.77 15.81 13.74
C SER A 232 -9.97 15.81 14.68
N LEU A 233 -11.09 15.21 14.27
CA LEU A 233 -12.25 15.07 15.15
C LEU A 233 -12.02 13.93 16.16
N ALA A 234 -11.37 12.84 15.72
CA ALA A 234 -11.01 11.72 16.58
C ALA A 234 -10.19 12.15 17.81
N SER A 235 -9.18 12.99 17.60
CA SER A 235 -8.34 13.46 18.71
C SER A 235 -9.16 14.20 19.77
N ARG A 236 -10.07 15.08 19.36
CA ARG A 236 -10.97 15.80 20.26
C ARG A 236 -11.89 14.84 21.01
N VAL A 237 -12.50 13.89 20.30
CA VAL A 237 -13.38 12.88 20.91
C VAL A 237 -12.65 12.02 21.93
N PHE A 238 -11.45 11.52 21.61
CA PHE A 238 -10.70 10.68 22.55
C PHE A 238 -10.24 11.44 23.80
N ILE A 239 -9.87 12.72 23.66
CA ILE A 239 -9.57 13.57 24.82
C ILE A 239 -10.79 13.69 25.73
N LYS A 240 -11.97 14.01 25.17
CA LYS A 240 -13.21 14.11 25.95
C LYS A 240 -13.67 12.77 26.53
N ALA A 241 -13.54 11.68 25.77
CA ALA A 241 -13.84 10.34 26.26
C ALA A 241 -12.96 9.95 27.45
N LYS A 242 -11.68 10.35 27.45
CA LYS A 242 -10.77 10.14 28.58
C LYS A 242 -11.20 10.95 29.81
N GLU A 243 -11.53 12.22 29.64
CA GLU A 243 -12.05 13.09 30.72
C GLU A 243 -13.33 12.51 31.35
N LEU A 244 -14.25 11.99 30.52
CA LEU A 244 -15.51 11.37 30.95
C LEU A 244 -15.34 9.94 31.49
N GLY A 245 -14.13 9.36 31.46
CA GLY A 245 -13.85 8.03 31.98
C GLY A 245 -14.29 6.87 31.09
N LEU A 246 -14.61 7.12 29.82
CA LEU A 246 -14.97 6.11 28.82
C LEU A 246 -13.76 5.29 28.31
N MET A 247 -12.55 5.58 28.80
CA MET A 247 -11.33 4.81 28.52
C MET A 247 -10.85 3.96 29.71
N LYS A 248 -11.66 3.86 30.77
CA LYS A 248 -11.37 3.00 31.92
C LYS A 248 -11.57 1.51 31.57
N PRO A 249 -10.99 0.58 32.34
CA PRO A 249 -11.26 -0.85 32.18
C PRO A 249 -12.77 -1.11 32.20
N GLY A 250 -13.27 -1.85 31.21
CA GLY A 250 -14.70 -2.08 31.00
C GLY A 250 -15.27 -1.46 29.73
N TYR A 251 -14.49 -0.65 29.00
CA TYR A 251 -14.80 -0.14 27.67
C TYR A 251 -13.78 -0.67 26.64
N VAL A 252 -14.24 -0.94 25.41
CA VAL A 252 -13.42 -1.44 24.28
C VAL A 252 -13.65 -0.59 23.04
#